data_AF-A0A7C3NKC4-F1
#
_entry.id   AF-A0A7C3NKC4-F1
#
_cell.length_a   1.000
_cell.length_b   1.000
_cell.length_c   1.000
_cell.angle_alpha   90.00
_cell.angle_beta   90.00
_cell.angle_gamma   90.00
#
_symmetry.space_group_name_H-M   'P 1'
#
loop_
_entity.id
_entity.type
_entity.pdbx_description
1 polymer ?
#
loop_
_entity_poly.entity_id
_entity_poly.type
_entity_poly.pdbx_seq_one_letter_code
_entity_poly.pdbx_strand_id
1 'polypeptide(L)'
;MKLMLAAIAMILLGSAPLHANPYLPKAGEKVVSLRVSTCAVSGGFIHLYTALDNGLFDKYGIKLENIFIRGSAQNLTALATDEVQFTYCASDAIIPGMAAGVEVKIIASPLVKLPYVLITRKEVRRPEDLKGKALGIARAGDLSDRLSRHGIGHHPPYRRQPGRALSGHGRRHRPWRYHHAAPGRARQKRRLQRDVPPDRSEYPVHLQLAPHQP
;
A
#
# COMPACT_ATOMS: atom_id res chain seq x y z
N MET A 1 -56.54 18.09 -7.58
CA MET A 1 -56.47 16.61 -7.66
C MET A 1 -55.83 16.11 -8.97
N LYS A 2 -56.21 16.59 -10.17
CA LYS A 2 -55.62 16.17 -11.46
C LYS A 2 -54.11 16.46 -11.61
N LEU A 3 -53.61 17.58 -11.06
CA LEU A 3 -52.17 17.92 -11.08
C LEU A 3 -51.31 17.03 -10.16
N MET A 4 -51.87 16.46 -9.08
CA MET A 4 -51.13 15.52 -8.23
C MET A 4 -50.98 14.14 -8.88
N LEU A 5 -51.98 13.67 -9.63
CA LEU A 5 -51.87 12.41 -10.37
C LEU A 5 -50.84 12.50 -11.51
N ALA A 6 -50.75 13.64 -12.20
CA ALA A 6 -49.78 13.85 -13.26
C ALA A 6 -48.33 13.86 -12.74
N ALA A 7 -48.08 14.41 -11.55
CA ALA A 7 -46.76 14.41 -10.93
C ALA A 7 -46.31 13.00 -10.48
N ILE A 8 -47.23 12.19 -9.97
CA ILE A 8 -46.95 10.78 -9.60
C ILE A 8 -46.69 9.93 -10.85
N ALA A 9 -47.43 10.17 -11.94
CA ALA A 9 -47.19 9.50 -13.22
C ALA A 9 -45.83 9.85 -13.85
N MET A 10 -45.37 11.10 -13.69
CA MET A 10 -44.04 11.53 -14.17
C MET A 10 -42.89 10.91 -13.36
N ILE A 11 -43.09 10.66 -12.06
CA ILE A 11 -42.12 9.95 -11.21
C ILE A 11 -42.10 8.45 -11.55
N LEU A 12 -43.22 7.87 -11.99
CA LEU A 12 -43.30 6.46 -12.40
C LEU A 12 -42.78 6.20 -13.82
N LEU A 13 -42.79 7.18 -14.73
CA LEU A 13 -42.21 7.04 -16.08
C LEU A 13 -40.73 7.45 -16.19
N GLY A 14 -40.17 8.08 -15.15
CA GLY A 14 -38.80 8.60 -15.11
C GLY A 14 -37.76 7.66 -14.52
N SER A 15 -38.03 6.35 -14.38
CA SER A 15 -37.03 5.38 -13.93
C SER A 15 -36.04 5.11 -15.07
N ALA A 16 -35.10 6.03 -15.29
CA ALA A 16 -33.86 5.66 -15.96
C ALA A 16 -33.35 4.40 -15.24
N PRO A 17 -33.00 3.31 -15.94
CA PRO A 17 -32.43 2.15 -15.28
C PRO A 17 -31.19 2.67 -14.57
N LEU A 18 -31.24 2.66 -13.23
CA LEU A 18 -30.04 2.77 -12.41
C LEU A 18 -29.13 1.70 -12.98
N HIS A 19 -28.08 2.09 -13.70
CA HIS A 19 -27.10 1.15 -14.22
C HIS A 19 -26.44 0.55 -12.99
N ALA A 20 -27.01 -0.57 -12.53
CA ALA A 20 -26.46 -1.34 -11.43
C ALA A 20 -25.01 -1.61 -11.82
N ASN A 21 -24.08 -1.33 -10.91
CA ASN A 21 -22.66 -1.50 -11.16
C ASN A 21 -22.44 -2.92 -11.74
N PRO A 22 -22.02 -3.05 -13.01
CA PRO A 22 -21.98 -4.34 -13.70
C PRO A 22 -20.97 -5.32 -13.09
N TYR A 23 -20.10 -4.82 -12.21
CA TYR A 23 -19.11 -5.61 -11.48
C TYR A 23 -19.64 -6.19 -10.16
N LEU A 24 -20.84 -5.81 -9.71
CA LEU A 24 -21.42 -6.43 -8.53
C LEU A 24 -21.85 -7.87 -8.83
N PRO A 25 -21.65 -8.80 -7.89
CA PRO A 25 -22.03 -10.19 -8.08
C PRO A 25 -23.54 -10.29 -8.25
N LYS A 26 -23.96 -11.11 -9.21
CA LYS A 26 -25.37 -11.44 -9.40
C LYS A 26 -25.84 -12.36 -8.27
N ALA A 27 -27.14 -12.35 -7.98
CA ALA A 27 -27.71 -13.26 -6.99
C ALA A 27 -27.39 -14.72 -7.36
N GLY A 28 -26.76 -15.46 -6.45
CA GLY A 28 -26.34 -16.85 -6.64
C GLY A 28 -24.98 -17.06 -7.32
N GLU A 29 -24.26 -15.98 -7.64
CA GLU A 29 -22.91 -16.08 -8.20
C GLU A 29 -21.91 -16.63 -7.18
N LYS A 30 -21.00 -17.50 -7.63
CA LYS A 30 -20.01 -18.13 -6.75
C LYS A 30 -18.94 -17.12 -6.32
N VAL A 31 -18.62 -17.14 -5.04
CA VAL A 31 -17.51 -16.35 -4.50
C VAL A 31 -16.18 -16.83 -5.09
N VAL A 32 -15.40 -15.91 -5.64
CA VAL A 32 -14.06 -16.17 -6.16
C VAL A 32 -13.06 -16.01 -5.02
N SER A 33 -12.22 -17.01 -4.77
CA SER A 33 -11.14 -16.93 -3.77
C SER A 33 -9.81 -16.65 -4.45
N LEU A 34 -9.08 -15.64 -3.98
CA LEU A 34 -7.82 -15.18 -4.57
C LEU A 34 -6.78 -14.91 -3.50
N ARG A 35 -5.51 -15.20 -3.82
CA ARG A 35 -4.36 -14.81 -3.01
C ARG A 35 -3.61 -13.68 -3.70
N VAL A 36 -3.35 -12.60 -2.96
CA VAL A 36 -2.50 -11.49 -3.38
C VAL A 36 -1.28 -11.42 -2.49
N SER A 37 -0.09 -11.26 -3.07
CA SER A 37 1.12 -11.04 -2.29
C SER A 37 1.50 -9.56 -2.19
N THR A 38 2.10 -9.16 -1.07
CA THR A 38 2.74 -7.86 -0.89
C THR A 38 4.21 -8.03 -0.54
N CYS A 39 5.07 -7.16 -1.09
CA CYS A 39 6.52 -7.33 -0.94
C CYS A 39 7.21 -6.51 0.17
N ALA A 40 6.48 -5.53 0.70
CA ALA A 40 6.88 -4.66 1.79
C ALA A 40 5.64 -4.26 2.61
N VAL A 41 5.85 -3.85 3.86
CA VAL A 41 4.82 -3.11 4.60
C VAL A 41 5.15 -1.63 4.43
N SER A 42 4.36 -0.93 3.61
CA SER A 42 4.62 0.48 3.31
C SER A 42 3.31 1.26 3.08
N GLY A 43 3.36 2.57 3.31
CA GLY A 43 2.26 3.47 2.96
C GLY A 43 1.93 3.49 1.47
N GLY A 44 2.84 3.05 0.59
CA GLY A 44 2.57 2.93 -0.84
C GLY A 44 1.46 1.92 -1.17
N PHE A 45 1.14 1.01 -0.24
CA PHE A 45 0.12 -0.04 -0.42
C PHE A 45 -1.19 0.30 0.28
N ILE A 46 -1.38 1.57 0.70
CA ILE A 46 -2.55 2.00 1.47
C ILE A 46 -3.88 1.70 0.77
N HIS A 47 -3.92 1.73 -0.56
CA HIS A 47 -5.10 1.39 -1.36
C HIS A 47 -5.57 -0.05 -1.10
N LEU A 48 -4.64 -1.01 -1.11
CA LEU A 48 -4.93 -2.42 -0.88
C LEU A 48 -5.37 -2.65 0.57
N TYR A 49 -4.64 -2.10 1.54
CA TYR A 49 -4.97 -2.27 2.95
C TYR A 49 -6.32 -1.64 3.30
N THR A 50 -6.61 -0.44 2.78
CA THR A 50 -7.91 0.21 2.97
C THR A 50 -9.05 -0.64 2.39
N ALA A 51 -8.84 -1.26 1.22
CA ALA A 51 -9.85 -2.12 0.60
C ALA A 51 -10.10 -3.41 1.40
N LEU A 52 -9.04 -4.02 1.95
CA LEU A 52 -9.14 -5.17 2.85
C LEU A 52 -9.86 -4.80 4.16
N ASP A 53 -9.46 -3.70 4.80
CA ASP A 53 -10.01 -3.27 6.10
C ASP A 53 -11.50 -2.92 6.03
N ASN A 54 -11.96 -2.46 4.87
CA ASN A 54 -13.37 -2.11 4.63
C ASN A 54 -14.18 -3.23 3.98
N GLY A 55 -13.61 -4.43 3.80
CA GLY A 55 -14.31 -5.56 3.17
C GLY A 55 -14.79 -5.26 1.76
N LEU A 56 -14.06 -4.41 1.00
CA LEU A 56 -14.50 -4.00 -0.33
C LEU A 56 -14.59 -5.19 -1.28
N PHE A 57 -13.65 -6.13 -1.21
CA PHE A 57 -13.63 -7.32 -2.07
C PHE A 57 -14.86 -8.22 -1.85
N ASP A 58 -15.33 -8.35 -0.61
CA ASP A 58 -16.51 -9.16 -0.28
C ASP A 58 -17.77 -8.62 -0.99
N LYS A 59 -17.90 -7.29 -1.11
CA LYS A 59 -18.99 -6.65 -1.86
C LYS A 59 -18.99 -7.02 -3.35
N TYR A 60 -17.84 -7.38 -3.89
CA TYR A 60 -17.67 -7.83 -5.27
C TYR A 60 -17.66 -9.37 -5.40
N GLY A 61 -18.02 -10.11 -4.34
CA GLY A 61 -18.00 -11.57 -4.36
C GLY A 61 -16.59 -12.17 -4.42
N ILE A 62 -15.58 -11.41 -3.96
CA ILE A 62 -14.18 -11.83 -3.95
C ILE A 62 -13.72 -12.02 -2.52
N LYS A 63 -13.34 -13.25 -2.17
CA LYS A 63 -12.64 -13.56 -0.93
C LYS A 63 -11.13 -13.42 -1.16
N LEU A 64 -10.57 -12.30 -0.72
CA LEU A 64 -9.15 -11.99 -0.92
C LEU A 64 -8.32 -12.34 0.31
N GLU A 65 -7.29 -13.16 0.13
CA GLU A 65 -6.24 -13.39 1.12
C GLU A 65 -4.99 -12.58 0.75
N ASN A 66 -4.56 -11.67 1.61
CA ASN A 66 -3.28 -10.97 1.44
C ASN A 66 -2.17 -11.69 2.21
N ILE A 67 -1.13 -12.11 1.48
CA ILE A 67 0.06 -12.74 2.05
C ILE A 67 1.27 -11.83 1.93
N PHE A 68 2.08 -11.77 2.98
CA PHE A 68 3.31 -11.00 2.97
C PHE A 68 4.49 -11.89 2.57
N ILE A 69 5.06 -11.64 1.39
CA ILE A 69 6.26 -12.31 0.90
C ILE A 69 7.34 -11.25 0.81
N ARG A 70 8.38 -11.30 1.63
CA ARG A 70 9.40 -10.24 1.63
C ARG A 70 10.23 -10.24 0.33
N GLY A 71 10.19 -9.12 -0.41
CA GLY A 71 11.04 -8.86 -1.58
C GLY A 71 10.40 -9.21 -2.93
N SER A 72 10.68 -8.39 -3.95
CA SER A 72 10.07 -8.46 -5.28
C SER A 72 10.39 -9.76 -6.04
N ALA A 73 11.62 -10.28 -5.93
CA ALA A 73 12.03 -11.52 -6.59
C ALA A 73 11.24 -12.75 -6.09
N GLN A 74 11.06 -12.87 -4.77
CA GLN A 74 10.27 -13.94 -4.17
C GLN A 74 8.79 -13.84 -4.57
N ASN A 75 8.26 -12.62 -4.70
CA ASN A 75 6.90 -12.42 -5.19
C ASN A 75 6.75 -12.84 -6.66
N LEU A 76 7.76 -12.55 -7.51
CA LEU A 76 7.74 -13.00 -8.90
C LEU A 76 7.73 -14.53 -8.99
N THR A 77 8.53 -15.21 -8.16
CA THR A 77 8.52 -16.68 -8.07
C THR A 77 7.14 -17.19 -7.66
N ALA A 78 6.56 -16.65 -6.59
CA ALA A 78 5.24 -17.06 -6.11
C ALA A 78 4.14 -16.85 -7.16
N LEU A 79 4.22 -15.78 -7.94
CA LEU A 79 3.31 -15.53 -9.06
C LEU A 79 3.53 -16.53 -10.20
N ALA A 80 4.78 -16.80 -10.57
CA ALA A 80 5.13 -17.71 -11.67
C ALA A 80 4.83 -19.18 -11.36
N THR A 81 4.76 -19.56 -10.07
CA THR A 81 4.41 -20.92 -9.63
C THR A 81 2.94 -21.06 -9.24
N ASP A 82 2.08 -20.09 -9.59
CA ASP A 82 0.66 -20.03 -9.23
C ASP A 82 0.37 -20.13 -7.72
N GLU A 83 1.35 -19.82 -6.86
CA GLU A 83 1.12 -19.76 -5.41
C GLU A 83 0.21 -18.57 -5.06
N VAL A 84 0.34 -17.48 -5.81
CA VAL A 84 -0.56 -16.31 -5.78
C VAL A 84 -1.05 -15.95 -7.16
N GLN A 85 -2.26 -15.40 -7.24
CA GLN A 85 -2.85 -14.95 -8.50
C GLN A 85 -2.44 -13.51 -8.84
N PHE A 86 -2.09 -12.71 -7.83
CA PHE A 86 -1.67 -11.33 -7.99
C PHE A 86 -0.50 -11.00 -7.08
N THR A 87 0.39 -10.12 -7.55
CA THR A 87 1.39 -9.48 -6.71
C THR A 87 1.19 -7.96 -6.72
N TYR A 88 1.10 -7.38 -5.53
CA TYR A 88 1.11 -5.94 -5.31
C TYR A 88 2.51 -5.57 -4.82
N CYS A 89 3.42 -5.34 -5.76
CA CYS A 89 4.82 -5.05 -5.49
C CYS A 89 5.41 -4.03 -6.46
N ALA A 90 6.57 -3.49 -6.10
CA ALA A 90 7.44 -2.78 -7.02
C ALA A 90 7.86 -3.67 -8.21
N SER A 91 8.05 -3.04 -9.37
CA SER A 91 8.36 -3.72 -10.62
C SER A 91 9.86 -4.01 -10.84
N ASP A 92 10.68 -3.86 -9.79
CA ASP A 92 12.14 -3.94 -9.85
C ASP A 92 12.67 -5.36 -10.15
N ALA A 93 11.94 -6.40 -9.76
CA ALA A 93 12.16 -7.78 -10.23
C ALA A 93 11.23 -8.18 -11.37
N ILE A 94 10.03 -7.58 -11.46
CA ILE A 94 9.01 -7.96 -12.45
C ILE A 94 9.46 -7.60 -13.87
N ILE A 95 9.92 -6.36 -14.11
CA ILE A 95 10.34 -5.92 -15.46
C ILE A 95 11.52 -6.74 -15.98
N PRO A 96 12.61 -6.96 -15.20
CA PRO A 96 13.68 -7.86 -15.64
C PRO A 96 13.21 -9.30 -15.82
N GLY A 97 12.30 -9.79 -14.98
CA GLY A 97 11.72 -11.12 -15.11
C GLY A 97 10.95 -11.31 -16.41
N MET A 98 10.11 -10.33 -16.79
CA MET A 98 9.43 -10.32 -18.08
C MET A 98 10.43 -10.31 -19.24
N ALA A 99 11.49 -9.50 -19.14
CA ALA A 99 12.56 -9.48 -20.16
C ALA A 99 13.32 -10.80 -20.25
N ALA A 100 13.39 -11.57 -19.16
CA ALA A 100 13.96 -12.91 -19.10
C ALA A 100 12.99 -14.02 -19.53
N GLY A 101 11.77 -13.68 -19.97
CA GLY A 101 10.78 -14.64 -20.47
C GLY A 101 9.81 -15.18 -19.44
N VAL A 102 9.76 -14.63 -18.22
CA VAL A 102 8.72 -15.00 -17.24
C VAL A 102 7.36 -14.45 -17.71
N GLU A 103 6.38 -15.35 -17.90
CA GLU A 103 5.04 -15.01 -18.40
C GLU A 103 4.18 -14.33 -17.33
N VAL A 104 4.40 -13.03 -17.13
CA VAL A 104 3.60 -12.19 -16.22
C VAL A 104 3.20 -10.88 -16.89
N LYS A 105 2.13 -10.26 -16.40
CA LYS A 105 1.61 -8.99 -16.93
C LYS A 105 1.43 -7.97 -15.81
N ILE A 106 1.83 -6.73 -16.08
CA ILE A 106 1.55 -5.59 -15.20
C ILE A 106 0.19 -5.01 -15.63
N ILE A 107 -0.81 -5.06 -14.76
CA ILE A 107 -2.18 -4.63 -15.07
C ILE A 107 -2.57 -3.29 -14.44
N ALA A 108 -1.79 -2.80 -13.47
CA ALA A 108 -2.05 -1.53 -12.79
C ALA A 108 -0.77 -0.95 -12.17
N SER A 109 -0.69 0.38 -12.10
CA SER A 109 0.32 1.11 -11.33
C SER A 109 -0.34 2.25 -10.55
N PRO A 110 -0.77 2.01 -9.29
CA PRO A 110 -1.46 3.02 -8.49
C PRO A 110 -0.52 4.11 -7.96
N LEU A 111 0.80 3.89 -8.04
CA LEU A 111 1.81 4.87 -7.67
C LEU A 111 2.29 5.60 -8.94
N VAL A 112 2.09 6.93 -8.98
CA VAL A 112 2.49 7.78 -10.12
C VAL A 112 3.99 8.06 -10.13
N LYS A 113 4.61 8.11 -8.94
CA LYS A 113 6.03 8.38 -8.74
C LYS A 113 6.59 7.41 -7.70
N LEU A 114 7.92 7.27 -7.69
CA LEU A 114 8.65 6.50 -6.68
C LEU A 114 8.45 7.14 -5.28
N PRO A 115 7.78 6.46 -4.33
CA PRO A 115 7.58 6.98 -2.98
C PRO A 115 8.81 6.70 -2.09
N TYR A 116 10.01 6.91 -2.62
CA TYR A 116 11.27 6.66 -1.92
C TYR A 116 11.92 7.97 -1.49
N VAL A 117 12.38 7.98 -0.24
CA VAL A 117 13.19 9.06 0.32
C VAL A 117 14.51 8.49 0.80
N LEU A 118 15.59 9.22 0.56
CA LEU A 118 16.88 8.93 1.19
C LEU A 118 16.94 9.69 2.51
N ILE A 119 16.93 8.95 3.61
CA ILE A 119 17.04 9.53 4.95
C ILE A 119 18.51 9.52 5.35
N THR A 120 19.05 10.70 5.65
CA THR A 120 20.46 10.89 5.98
C THR A 120 20.61 11.54 7.36
N ARG A 121 21.85 11.61 7.86
CA ARG A 121 22.18 12.43 9.02
C ARG A 121 22.28 13.90 8.59
N LYS A 122 22.09 14.82 9.54
CA LYS A 122 22.08 16.28 9.32
C LYS A 122 23.36 16.83 8.66
N GLU A 123 24.47 16.10 8.73
CA GLU A 123 25.75 16.46 8.12
C GLU A 123 25.82 16.16 6.63
N VAL A 124 24.91 15.35 6.09
CA VAL A 124 24.81 15.03 4.65
C VAL A 124 23.75 15.95 4.05
N ARG A 125 24.20 16.98 3.34
CA ARG A 125 23.32 18.04 2.80
C ARG A 125 23.22 18.02 1.28
N ARG A 126 24.15 17.37 0.60
CA ARG A 126 24.17 17.22 -0.86
C ARG A 126 24.59 15.80 -1.28
N PRO A 127 24.24 15.34 -2.48
CA PRO A 127 24.58 13.98 -2.93
C PRO A 127 26.08 13.67 -2.89
N GLU A 128 26.95 14.66 -3.10
CA GLU A 128 28.41 14.49 -3.08
C GLU A 128 28.93 14.09 -1.69
N ASP A 129 28.25 14.54 -0.63
CA ASP A 129 28.58 14.16 0.74
C ASP A 129 28.37 12.67 0.98
N LEU A 130 27.64 11.97 0.10
CA LEU A 130 27.47 10.52 0.23
C LEU A 130 28.77 9.78 -0.08
N LYS A 131 29.75 10.37 -0.78
CA LYS A 131 31.04 9.75 -1.20
C LYS A 131 31.83 9.15 -0.03
N GLY A 132 32.30 7.91 -0.22
CA GLY A 132 32.83 7.03 0.83
C GLY A 132 31.85 6.51 1.90
N LYS A 133 30.58 6.96 2.00
CA LYS A 133 29.67 6.57 3.11
C LYS A 133 28.88 5.28 2.86
N ALA A 134 28.63 4.51 3.91
CA ALA A 134 27.77 3.32 3.82
C ALA A 134 26.29 3.73 3.62
N LEU A 135 25.60 3.05 2.71
CA LEU A 135 24.17 3.21 2.46
C LEU A 135 23.41 1.98 2.94
N GLY A 136 22.35 2.22 3.72
CA GLY A 136 21.41 1.18 4.12
C GLY A 136 20.46 0.85 2.97
N ILE A 137 20.35 -0.44 2.67
CA ILE A 137 19.39 -0.97 1.68
C ILE A 137 18.53 -2.06 2.35
N ALA A 138 17.32 -2.28 1.83
CA ALA A 138 16.46 -3.33 2.34
C ALA A 138 17.06 -4.72 2.06
N ARG A 139 17.46 -4.96 0.81
CA ARG A 139 18.13 -6.20 0.36
C ARG A 139 18.90 -5.93 -0.93
N ALA A 140 19.97 -6.68 -1.15
CA ALA A 140 20.64 -6.70 -2.44
C ALA A 140 19.68 -7.20 -3.54
N GLY A 141 19.71 -6.53 -4.69
CA GLY A 141 18.88 -6.81 -5.87
C GLY A 141 17.50 -6.14 -5.88
N ASP A 142 17.01 -5.73 -4.70
CA ASP A 142 15.70 -5.09 -4.52
C ASP A 142 15.70 -3.61 -4.99
N LEU A 143 14.53 -2.99 -5.03
CA LEU A 143 14.37 -1.62 -5.54
C LEU A 143 15.29 -0.62 -4.81
N SER A 144 15.41 -0.71 -3.48
CA SER A 144 16.30 0.18 -2.70
C SER A 144 17.79 0.07 -3.11
N ASP A 145 18.25 -1.12 -3.50
CA ASP A 145 19.61 -1.36 -3.98
C ASP A 145 19.80 -0.90 -5.43
N ARG A 146 18.78 -1.05 -6.27
CA ARG A 146 18.82 -0.51 -7.64
C ARG A 146 18.78 1.02 -7.66
N LEU A 147 17.99 1.63 -6.79
CA LEU A 147 17.90 3.09 -6.65
C LEU A 147 19.20 3.68 -6.11
N SER A 148 19.82 3.06 -5.10
CA SER A 148 21.09 3.55 -4.55
C SER A 148 22.21 3.55 -5.60
N ARG A 149 22.18 2.60 -6.55
CA ARG A 149 23.11 2.55 -7.69
C ARG A 149 22.86 3.63 -8.75
N HIS A 150 21.61 4.04 -8.97
CA HIS A 150 21.27 5.02 -10.02
C HIS A 150 21.25 6.45 -9.51
N GLY A 151 20.76 6.69 -8.29
CA GLY A 151 20.60 8.02 -7.71
C GLY A 151 21.91 8.68 -7.25
N ILE A 152 22.99 7.90 -7.15
CA ILE A 152 24.31 8.36 -6.74
C ILE A 152 25.25 7.85 -7.82
N GLY A 153 25.44 8.64 -8.88
CA GLY A 153 26.03 8.23 -10.16
C GLY A 153 27.23 7.29 -10.05
N HIS A 154 27.29 6.32 -10.98
CA HIS A 154 28.30 5.29 -11.35
C HIS A 154 29.67 5.14 -10.61
N HIS A 155 29.82 5.52 -9.35
CA HIS A 155 31.06 5.39 -8.58
C HIS A 155 31.00 4.19 -7.62
N PRO A 156 31.83 3.14 -7.80
CA PRO A 156 31.97 2.08 -6.80
C PRO A 156 33.13 2.34 -5.82
N PRO A 157 33.14 1.73 -4.60
CA PRO A 157 32.03 1.07 -3.93
C PRO A 157 31.75 1.67 -2.55
N TYR A 158 30.51 2.08 -2.31
CA TYR A 158 30.01 2.24 -0.96
C TYR A 158 29.89 0.87 -0.28
N ARG A 159 30.25 0.81 1.00
CA ARG A 159 30.12 -0.41 1.79
C ARG A 159 28.64 -0.69 2.03
N ARG A 160 28.10 -1.66 1.30
CA ARG A 160 26.72 -2.14 1.47
C ARG A 160 26.61 -2.82 2.82
N GLN A 161 25.79 -2.28 3.70
CA GLN A 161 25.38 -2.99 4.89
C GLN A 161 23.92 -3.39 4.68
N PRO A 162 23.58 -4.69 4.73
CA PRO A 162 22.20 -5.10 4.92
C PRO A 162 21.70 -4.28 6.11
N GLY A 163 20.55 -3.62 5.98
CA GLY A 163 20.01 -2.86 7.10
C GLY A 163 19.95 -3.77 8.33
N ARG A 164 20.85 -3.59 9.30
CA ARG A 164 20.47 -3.85 10.68
C ARG A 164 19.29 -2.91 10.86
N ALA A 165 18.12 -3.49 11.09
CA ALA A 165 17.00 -2.71 11.61
C ALA A 165 17.58 -1.73 12.61
N LEU A 166 17.26 -0.45 12.48
CA LEU A 166 17.43 0.49 13.58
C LEU A 166 16.53 -0.05 14.71
N SER A 167 17.05 -1.05 15.43
CA SER A 167 16.55 -1.52 16.70
C SER A 167 16.91 -0.39 17.64
N GLY A 168 16.07 0.64 17.63
CA GLY A 168 16.02 1.57 18.73
C GLY A 168 15.88 0.72 19.99
N HIS A 169 16.85 0.84 20.88
CA HIS A 169 16.67 0.42 22.26
C HIS A 169 15.50 1.25 22.82
N GLY A 170 14.31 0.68 22.74
CA GLY A 170 13.05 1.28 23.12
C GLY A 170 12.00 0.18 23.18
N ARG A 171 11.78 -0.31 24.41
CA ARG A 171 10.72 -1.24 24.88
C ARG A 171 10.05 -2.12 23.82
N ARG A 172 10.30 -3.43 23.93
CA ARG A 172 9.58 -4.53 23.27
C ARG A 172 8.16 -4.14 22.80
N HIS A 173 8.03 -3.74 21.54
CA HIS A 173 6.72 -3.63 20.91
C HIS A 173 6.13 -5.04 20.82
N ARG A 174 4.93 -5.21 21.39
CA ARG A 174 4.18 -6.45 21.24
C ARG A 174 3.87 -6.68 19.75
N PRO A 175 3.93 -7.93 19.26
CA PRO A 175 3.53 -8.22 17.88
C PRO A 175 2.06 -7.83 17.69
N TRP A 176 1.76 -7.21 16.55
CA TRP A 176 0.39 -6.98 16.10
C TRP A 176 -0.34 -8.32 16.00
N ARG A 177 -1.17 -8.64 16.99
CA ARG A 177 -2.09 -9.77 16.93
C ARG A 177 -3.33 -9.30 16.17
N TYR A 178 -3.56 -9.90 15.02
CA TYR A 178 -4.86 -9.85 14.35
C TYR A 178 -5.91 -10.47 15.30
N HIS A 179 -6.78 -9.64 15.85
CA HIS A 179 -8.00 -10.10 16.50
C HIS A 179 -9.16 -9.88 15.54
N HIS A 180 -9.72 -10.97 15.02
CA HIS A 180 -11.06 -10.94 14.44
C HIS A 180 -12.04 -10.48 15.51
N ALA A 181 -12.56 -9.26 15.40
CA ALA A 181 -13.62 -8.77 16.25
C ALA A 181 -14.96 -9.01 15.54
N ALA A 182 -15.73 -9.97 16.06
CA ALA A 182 -17.13 -10.16 15.68
C ALA A 182 -17.96 -8.89 16.02
N PRO A 183 -18.99 -8.56 15.22
CA PRO A 183 -19.73 -7.32 15.39
C PRO A 183 -20.70 -7.42 16.57
N GLY A 184 -20.47 -6.67 17.65
CA GLY A 184 -21.40 -6.68 18.79
C GLY A 184 -21.21 -5.70 19.95
N ARG A 185 -20.23 -4.78 19.95
CA ARG A 185 -20.04 -3.86 21.11
C ARG A 185 -19.75 -2.41 20.72
N ALA A 186 -20.73 -1.76 20.11
CA ALA A 186 -20.69 -0.32 19.81
C ALA A 186 -20.95 0.59 21.05
N ARG A 187 -21.31 0.05 22.22
CA ARG A 187 -21.63 0.87 23.42
C ARG A 187 -20.46 1.13 24.38
N GLN A 188 -19.35 0.40 24.30
CA GLN A 188 -18.25 0.52 25.27
C GLN A 188 -17.17 1.55 24.89
N LYS A 189 -17.12 1.98 23.61
CA LYS A 189 -16.13 2.95 23.12
C LYS A 189 -16.32 4.38 23.67
N ARG A 190 -17.52 4.76 24.10
CA ARG A 190 -17.80 6.12 24.60
C ARG A 190 -17.29 6.42 26.02
N ARG A 191 -16.95 5.40 26.83
CA ARG A 191 -16.43 5.60 28.20
C ARG A 191 -14.90 5.65 28.27
N LEU A 192 -14.20 5.06 27.30
CA LEU A 192 -12.73 4.99 27.30
C LEU A 192 -12.03 6.18 26.64
N GLN A 193 -12.78 7.09 26.00
CA GLN A 193 -12.23 8.32 25.40
C GLN A 193 -12.12 9.50 26.38
N ARG A 194 -12.59 9.36 27.63
CA ARG A 194 -12.58 10.46 28.61
C ARG A 194 -11.34 10.53 29.50
N ASP A 195 -10.51 9.49 29.55
CA ASP A 195 -9.44 9.35 30.55
C ASP A 195 -8.02 9.39 29.96
N VAL A 196 -7.82 9.99 28.78
CA VAL A 196 -6.47 10.22 28.23
C VAL A 196 -6.07 11.68 28.49
N PRO A 197 -5.07 11.95 29.37
CA PRO A 197 -4.61 13.31 29.59
C PRO A 197 -3.88 13.85 28.34
N PRO A 198 -3.95 15.16 28.05
CA PRO A 198 -3.31 15.74 26.88
C PRO A 198 -1.79 15.83 27.11
N ASP A 199 -1.03 14.95 26.47
CA ASP A 199 0.42 15.09 26.39
C ASP A 199 0.77 16.21 25.38
N ARG A 200 1.21 17.35 25.92
CA ARG A 200 1.81 18.45 25.17
C ARG A 200 3.27 18.09 24.85
N SER A 201 3.48 17.40 23.74
CA SER A 201 4.76 17.43 23.02
C SER A 201 4.51 17.82 21.56
N GLU A 202 4.24 19.10 21.35
CA GLU A 202 4.22 19.74 20.04
C GLU A 202 5.64 19.67 19.44
N TYR A 203 5.82 18.90 18.36
CA TYR A 203 6.91 19.13 17.43
C TYR A 203 6.38 20.05 16.33
N PRO A 204 6.83 21.31 16.22
CA PRO A 204 6.38 22.18 15.16
C PRO A 204 6.97 21.70 13.83
N VAL A 205 6.13 21.08 13.00
CA VAL A 205 6.41 20.90 11.57
C VAL A 205 6.17 22.25 10.90
N HIS A 206 7.23 23.07 10.81
CA HIS A 206 7.21 24.22 9.91
C HIS A 206 7.23 23.70 8.47
N LEU A 207 6.03 23.53 7.90
CA LEU A 207 5.82 23.34 6.47
C LEU A 207 6.00 24.70 5.80
N GLN A 208 7.23 25.07 5.48
CA GLN A 208 7.50 26.21 4.62
C GLN A 208 7.18 25.81 3.18
N LEU A 209 5.94 26.03 2.76
CA LEU A 209 5.55 25.99 1.35
C LEU A 209 6.32 27.11 0.63
N ALA A 210 7.30 26.75 -0.20
CA ALA A 210 7.91 27.69 -1.12
C ALA A 210 6.86 28.08 -2.20
N PRO A 211 6.69 29.36 -2.51
CA PRO A 211 5.72 29.80 -3.50
C PRO A 211 6.16 29.36 -4.91
N HIS A 212 5.24 28.73 -5.63
CA HIS A 212 5.28 28.66 -7.08
C HIS A 212 5.34 30.09 -7.64
N GLN A 213 6.35 30.37 -8.46
CA GLN A 213 6.38 31.55 -9.33
C GLN A 213 6.14 31.06 -10.77
N PRO A 214 5.49 31.91 -11.60
CA PRO A 214 4.72 31.52 -12.79
C PRO A 214 5.55 31.00 -13.97
#